data_AF-A0A1Y1USF3-F1
#
_entry.id   AF-A0A1Y1USF3-F1
#
_cell.length_a   1.000
_cell.length_b   1.000
_cell.length_c   1.000
_cell.angle_alpha   90.00
_cell.angle_beta   90.00
_cell.angle_gamma   90.00
#
_symmetry.space_group_name_H-M   'P 1'
#
loop_
_entity.id
_entity.type
_entity.pdbx_description
1 polymer ?
#
loop_
_entity_poly.entity_id
_entity_poly.type
_entity_poly.pdbx_seq_one_letter_code
_entity_poly.pdbx_strand_id
1 'polypeptide(L)'
;MRIQTSLAAAAAVAVLPASVYGFKETSPLYVWSSSSDHISAFQAKSSILSADEAYASISKLGCDWTNLVVAYSEGIHQSHVSSLKLQSSSPTAHVPYVKSLDQPSLRAAINELFSSCSDDGRERSMMWRIVPNNSNLETAMEALPENDLLILTGTPTSPSKRQEYPFPSPSPSPSPSPDDPEDPEDPEDPEDPEDPEDPDVPQRPSPEPGEPSDTPVPSNAPLLQRAQFFTAPIITGLLVTFLVFIPFLYLGITALVSIEVPPRMLEIGKSLVVTKDRKDQ
;
A
#
# COMPACT_ATOMS: atom_id res chain seq x y z
N MET A 1 49.80 -4.50 5.80
CA MET A 1 48.66 -3.55 5.84
C MET A 1 47.76 -3.82 4.65
N ARG A 2 46.70 -4.61 4.82
CA ARG A 2 45.60 -4.90 3.88
C ARG A 2 44.64 -5.83 4.66
N ILE A 3 43.35 -5.85 4.31
CA ILE A 3 42.22 -6.53 5.01
C ILE A 3 41.35 -5.60 5.89
N GLN A 4 40.94 -4.41 5.41
CA GLN A 4 39.83 -3.67 6.05
C GLN A 4 38.75 -3.14 5.09
N THR A 5 38.83 -3.40 3.78
CA THR A 5 37.90 -2.80 2.79
C THR A 5 36.69 -3.66 2.42
N SER A 6 36.53 -4.89 2.93
CA SER A 6 35.42 -5.77 2.51
C SER A 6 34.13 -5.64 3.33
N LEU A 7 34.14 -5.00 4.51
CA LEU A 7 32.98 -5.00 5.39
C LEU A 7 31.88 -3.99 4.98
N ALA A 8 32.23 -2.92 4.26
CA ALA A 8 31.27 -1.86 3.92
C ALA A 8 30.29 -2.25 2.79
N ALA A 9 30.68 -3.14 1.87
CA ALA A 9 29.84 -3.53 0.74
C ALA A 9 28.70 -4.49 1.11
N ALA A 10 28.86 -5.28 2.19
CA ALA A 10 27.84 -6.22 2.64
C ALA A 10 26.65 -5.53 3.35
N ALA A 11 26.86 -4.34 3.93
CA ALA A 11 25.81 -3.63 4.66
C ALA A 11 24.78 -2.94 3.74
N ALA A 12 25.15 -2.57 2.51
CA ALA A 12 24.28 -1.83 1.60
C ALA A 12 23.15 -2.67 0.98
N VAL A 13 23.31 -4.00 0.89
CA VAL A 13 22.33 -4.90 0.26
C VAL A 13 21.17 -5.27 1.22
N ALA A 14 21.38 -5.16 2.54
CA ALA A 14 20.39 -5.56 3.53
C ALA A 14 19.27 -4.52 3.78
N VAL A 15 19.38 -3.30 3.25
CA VAL A 15 18.43 -2.20 3.58
C VAL A 15 17.23 -2.12 2.62
N LEU A 16 17.32 -2.72 1.42
CA LEU A 16 16.27 -2.60 0.40
C LEU A 16 14.94 -3.31 0.72
N PRO A 17 14.88 -4.51 1.34
CA PRO A 17 13.59 -5.21 1.54
C PRO A 17 12.69 -4.56 2.60
N ALA A 18 13.22 -3.73 3.51
CA ALA A 18 12.42 -3.10 4.57
C ALA A 18 11.42 -2.06 4.05
N SER A 19 11.66 -1.49 2.87
CA SER A 19 10.84 -0.40 2.33
C SER A 19 9.47 -0.85 1.81
N VAL A 20 9.33 -2.10 1.35
CA VAL A 20 8.08 -2.61 0.77
C VAL A 20 7.06 -3.00 1.86
N TYR A 21 7.53 -3.50 3.00
CA TYR A 21 6.64 -3.90 4.09
C TYR A 21 6.06 -2.72 4.88
N GLY A 22 6.71 -1.56 4.84
CA GLY A 22 6.27 -0.38 5.60
C GLY A 22 4.91 0.18 5.19
N PHE A 23 4.49 -0.05 3.94
CA PHE A 23 3.24 0.51 3.39
C PHE A 23 2.07 -0.48 3.35
N LYS A 24 2.32 -1.77 3.63
CA LYS A 24 1.29 -2.82 3.54
C LYS A 24 0.09 -2.58 4.46
N GLU A 25 0.31 -1.93 5.59
CA GLU A 25 -0.70 -1.66 6.63
C GLU A 25 -1.03 -0.17 6.73
N THR A 26 -0.86 0.56 5.63
CA THR A 26 -1.20 1.97 5.55
C THR A 26 -2.46 2.18 4.73
N SER A 27 -3.32 3.06 5.22
CA SER A 27 -4.53 3.47 4.52
C SER A 27 -4.54 4.99 4.40
N PRO A 28 -5.04 5.54 3.30
CA PRO A 28 -5.15 6.98 3.18
C PRO A 28 -6.37 7.49 3.95
N LEU A 29 -6.23 8.66 4.54
CA LEU A 29 -7.32 9.39 5.22
C LEU A 29 -7.51 10.72 4.49
N TYR A 30 -8.74 10.95 4.06
CA TYR A 30 -9.14 12.18 3.39
C TYR A 30 -10.22 12.88 4.17
N VAL A 31 -10.13 14.20 4.22
CA VAL A 31 -11.11 15.05 4.86
C VAL A 31 -11.50 16.15 3.88
N TRP A 32 -12.79 16.25 3.58
CA TRP A 32 -13.37 17.36 2.85
C TRP A 32 -14.27 18.14 3.79
N SER A 33 -14.11 19.45 3.78
CA SER A 33 -15.07 20.37 4.37
C SER A 33 -15.44 21.41 3.34
N SER A 34 -16.72 21.72 3.32
CA SER A 34 -17.30 22.88 2.66
C SER A 34 -16.76 24.21 3.20
N SER A 35 -16.41 24.29 4.50
CA SER A 35 -15.77 25.44 5.15
C SER A 35 -14.24 25.28 5.18
N SER A 36 -13.52 26.27 4.65
CA SER A 36 -12.05 26.27 4.58
C SER A 36 -11.35 26.62 5.91
N ASP A 37 -12.05 27.31 6.81
CA ASP A 37 -11.38 28.09 7.86
C ASP A 37 -10.80 27.22 8.99
N HIS A 38 -11.35 26.03 9.20
CA HIS A 38 -10.99 25.16 10.32
C HIS A 38 -10.10 23.96 9.96
N ILE A 39 -9.88 23.69 8.67
CA ILE A 39 -9.08 22.52 8.24
C ILE A 39 -7.58 22.79 8.21
N SER A 40 -7.16 24.05 8.30
CA SER A 40 -5.74 24.41 8.42
C SER A 40 -5.05 23.72 9.62
N ALA A 41 -5.80 23.41 10.68
CA ALA A 41 -5.32 22.67 11.84
C ALA A 41 -5.04 21.17 11.57
N PHE A 42 -5.63 20.60 10.52
CA PHE A 42 -5.48 19.20 10.14
C PHE A 42 -4.32 18.96 9.16
N GLN A 43 -3.50 19.98 8.83
CA GLN A 43 -2.34 19.75 7.97
C GLN A 43 -1.34 18.81 8.64
N ALA A 44 -1.31 17.58 8.12
CA ALA A 44 -0.31 16.59 8.45
C ALA A 44 1.08 17.15 8.16
N LYS A 45 1.93 17.21 9.19
CA LYS A 45 3.34 17.62 9.06
C LYS A 45 4.18 16.57 8.33
N SER A 46 3.69 15.34 8.23
CA SER A 46 4.35 14.20 7.62
C SER A 46 3.41 13.47 6.66
N SER A 47 3.98 12.80 5.66
CA SER A 47 3.22 11.94 4.74
C SER A 47 2.76 10.63 5.38
N ILE A 48 3.36 10.26 6.52
CA ILE A 48 3.07 9.06 7.29
C ILE A 48 2.72 9.49 8.72
N LEU A 49 1.54 9.11 9.19
CA LEU A 49 1.10 9.31 10.57
C LEU A 49 0.70 7.99 11.21
N SER A 50 0.79 7.90 12.53
CA SER A 50 0.10 6.85 13.28
C SER A 50 -1.41 7.14 13.30
N ALA A 51 -2.22 6.09 13.43
CA ALA A 51 -3.65 6.22 13.65
C ALA A 51 -3.98 7.17 14.81
N ASP A 52 -3.28 7.04 15.95
CA ASP A 52 -3.51 7.89 17.13
C ASP A 52 -3.30 9.38 16.85
N GLU A 53 -2.24 9.75 16.12
CA GLU A 53 -1.93 11.15 15.80
C GLU A 53 -2.91 11.70 14.75
N ALA A 54 -3.30 10.87 13.78
CA ALA A 54 -4.33 11.23 12.80
C ALA A 54 -5.69 11.45 13.49
N TYR A 55 -6.09 10.56 14.40
CA TYR A 55 -7.38 10.64 15.10
C TYR A 55 -7.41 11.76 16.14
N ALA A 56 -6.30 12.03 16.83
CA ALA A 56 -6.17 13.20 17.69
C ALA A 56 -6.23 14.53 16.91
N SER A 57 -6.03 14.50 15.60
CA SER A 57 -6.23 15.65 14.73
C SER A 57 -7.70 15.81 14.30
N ILE A 58 -8.48 14.72 14.27
CA ILE A 58 -9.91 14.75 13.91
C ILE A 58 -10.71 15.54 14.95
N SER A 59 -10.39 15.41 16.24
CA SER A 59 -11.04 16.18 17.31
C SER A 59 -10.77 17.69 17.24
N LYS A 60 -9.85 18.14 16.38
CA LYS A 60 -9.55 19.56 16.13
C LYS A 60 -10.28 20.12 14.92
N LEU A 61 -10.99 19.29 14.15
CA LEU A 61 -11.88 19.75 13.10
C LEU A 61 -13.00 20.53 13.79
N GLY A 62 -13.11 21.84 13.56
CA GLY A 62 -14.08 22.69 14.26
C GLY A 62 -15.54 22.27 14.06
N CYS A 63 -16.47 22.98 14.69
CA CYS A 63 -17.89 22.62 14.76
C CYS A 63 -18.79 23.25 13.68
N ASP A 64 -18.18 23.62 12.55
CA ASP A 64 -18.75 24.40 11.45
C ASP A 64 -19.52 23.57 10.41
N TRP A 65 -19.73 22.28 10.67
CA TRP A 65 -20.45 21.36 9.80
C TRP A 65 -21.85 21.06 10.35
N THR A 66 -22.77 20.74 9.44
CA THR A 66 -24.14 20.33 9.77
C THR A 66 -24.27 18.80 9.72
N ASN A 67 -23.72 18.19 8.66
CA ASN A 67 -23.67 16.73 8.54
C ASN A 67 -22.22 16.24 8.53
N LEU A 68 -21.96 15.24 9.34
CA LEU A 68 -20.70 14.49 9.34
C LEU A 68 -20.94 13.14 8.69
N VAL A 69 -20.36 12.95 7.50
CA VAL A 69 -20.41 11.67 6.80
C VAL A 69 -19.07 10.99 6.91
N VAL A 70 -19.09 9.75 7.40
CA VAL A 70 -17.89 8.94 7.52
C VAL A 70 -18.03 7.76 6.59
N ALA A 71 -17.17 7.73 5.58
CA ALA A 71 -17.14 6.68 4.58
C ALA A 71 -15.94 5.76 4.80
N TYR A 72 -16.22 4.47 4.91
CA TYR A 72 -15.22 3.42 4.87
C TYR A 72 -15.26 2.76 3.51
N SER A 73 -14.12 2.64 2.83
CA SER A 73 -14.05 1.88 1.60
C SER A 73 -12.95 0.85 1.67
N GLU A 74 -13.28 -0.38 1.29
CA GLU A 74 -12.31 -1.47 1.28
C GLU A 74 -11.32 -1.29 0.13
N GLY A 75 -10.03 -1.48 0.40
CA GLY A 75 -9.00 -1.49 -0.65
C GLY A 75 -8.72 -0.13 -1.30
N ILE A 76 -9.14 0.99 -0.69
CA ILE A 76 -8.67 2.30 -1.14
C ILE A 76 -7.20 2.44 -0.80
N HIS A 77 -6.39 2.58 -1.86
CA HIS A 77 -4.99 2.94 -1.80
C HIS A 77 -4.80 4.35 -2.36
N GLN A 78 -3.67 4.98 -2.04
CA GLN A 78 -3.29 6.29 -2.57
C GLN A 78 -3.36 6.35 -4.11
N SER A 79 -3.04 5.24 -4.78
CA SER A 79 -3.11 5.11 -6.24
C SER A 79 -4.53 5.17 -6.82
N HIS A 80 -5.56 4.85 -6.03
CA HIS A 80 -6.96 4.85 -6.49
C HIS A 80 -7.59 6.24 -6.43
N VAL A 81 -6.95 7.20 -5.76
CA VAL A 81 -7.60 8.46 -5.43
C VAL A 81 -7.73 9.38 -6.63
N SER A 82 -6.78 9.32 -7.56
CA SER A 82 -6.91 10.00 -8.86
C SER A 82 -8.03 9.42 -9.73
N SER A 83 -8.49 8.20 -9.46
CA SER A 83 -9.61 7.59 -10.18
C SER A 83 -10.96 7.86 -9.54
N LEU A 84 -10.99 8.29 -8.28
CA LEU A 84 -12.22 8.72 -7.63
C LEU A 84 -12.59 10.07 -8.25
N LYS A 85 -13.73 10.15 -8.95
CA LYS A 85 -14.33 11.43 -9.35
C LYS A 85 -14.95 12.09 -8.12
N LEU A 86 -14.11 12.43 -7.17
CA LEU A 86 -14.46 13.29 -6.07
C LEU A 86 -14.88 14.64 -6.69
N GLN A 87 -15.92 15.28 -6.17
CA GLN A 87 -16.36 16.59 -6.65
C GLN A 87 -15.16 17.53 -6.87
N SER A 88 -15.27 18.45 -7.83
CA SER A 88 -14.21 19.30 -8.39
C SER A 88 -13.27 20.01 -7.38
N SER A 89 -13.59 20.05 -6.09
CA SER A 89 -12.72 20.55 -5.04
C SER A 89 -11.76 19.47 -4.54
N SER A 90 -10.46 19.74 -4.62
CA SER A 90 -9.42 18.95 -3.95
C SER A 90 -9.75 18.73 -2.46
N PRO A 91 -9.41 17.58 -1.85
CA PRO A 91 -9.58 17.37 -0.42
C PRO A 91 -8.92 18.50 0.36
N THR A 92 -9.66 19.05 1.31
CA THR A 92 -9.17 20.13 2.17
C THR A 92 -8.01 19.64 3.03
N ALA A 93 -8.03 18.37 3.41
CA ALA A 93 -6.97 17.69 4.15
C ALA A 93 -6.75 16.26 3.63
N HIS A 94 -5.48 15.86 3.56
CA HIS A 94 -5.09 14.55 3.07
C HIS A 94 -3.90 14.00 3.85
N VAL A 95 -4.06 12.78 4.37
CA VAL A 95 -2.97 11.99 4.95
C VAL A 95 -2.76 10.77 4.05
N PRO A 96 -1.67 10.72 3.26
CA PRO A 96 -1.45 9.63 2.32
C PRO A 96 -1.35 8.26 2.97
N TYR A 97 -0.73 8.19 4.17
CA TYR A 97 -0.42 6.92 4.83
C TYR A 97 -0.69 7.02 6.34
N VAL A 98 -1.84 6.54 6.78
CA VAL A 98 -2.14 6.29 8.20
C VAL A 98 -1.79 4.85 8.53
N LYS A 99 -0.84 4.67 9.45
CA LYS A 99 -0.37 3.36 9.89
C LYS A 99 -1.31 2.78 10.95
N SER A 100 -1.62 1.49 10.82
CA SER A 100 -2.40 0.73 11.80
C SER A 100 -3.79 1.32 12.02
N LEU A 101 -4.52 1.54 10.92
CA LEU A 101 -5.88 2.06 10.98
C LEU A 101 -6.79 1.11 11.76
N ASP A 102 -7.22 1.57 12.94
CA ASP A 102 -8.16 0.85 13.80
C ASP A 102 -9.53 1.53 13.73
N GLN A 103 -10.55 0.79 13.31
CA GLN A 103 -11.91 1.30 13.13
C GLN A 103 -12.58 1.70 14.47
N PRO A 104 -12.48 0.91 15.57
CA PRO A 104 -12.92 1.33 16.90
C PRO A 104 -12.32 2.66 17.35
N SER A 105 -11.01 2.85 17.18
CA SER A 105 -10.32 4.08 17.59
C SER A 105 -10.76 5.30 16.76
N LEU A 106 -10.93 5.14 15.44
CA LEU A 106 -11.49 6.19 14.58
C LEU A 106 -12.93 6.54 15.01
N ARG A 107 -13.74 5.53 15.33
CA ARG A 107 -15.12 5.71 15.78
C ARG A 107 -15.19 6.47 17.10
N ALA A 108 -14.29 6.16 18.03
CA ALA A 108 -14.17 6.88 19.29
C ALA A 108 -13.82 8.36 19.06
N ALA A 109 -12.83 8.65 18.21
CA ALA A 109 -12.42 10.01 17.89
C ALA A 109 -13.52 10.83 17.20
N ILE A 110 -14.30 10.20 16.32
CA ILE A 110 -15.44 10.84 15.65
C ILE A 110 -16.60 11.10 16.62
N ASN A 111 -16.88 10.18 17.54
CA ASN A 111 -17.88 10.40 18.58
C ASN A 111 -17.45 11.53 19.53
N GLU A 112 -16.16 11.60 19.87
CA GLU A 112 -15.60 12.69 20.66
C GLU A 112 -15.79 14.04 19.95
N LEU A 113 -15.41 14.13 18.66
CA LEU A 113 -15.64 15.30 17.81
C LEU A 113 -17.13 15.70 17.78
N PHE A 114 -18.04 14.74 17.62
CA PHE A 114 -19.47 15.03 17.58
C PHE A 114 -19.98 15.54 18.93
N SER A 115 -19.52 14.94 20.03
CA SER A 115 -19.89 15.35 21.38
C SER A 115 -19.37 16.73 21.74
N SER A 116 -18.13 17.07 21.35
CA SER A 116 -17.54 18.39 21.63
C SER A 116 -18.27 19.53 20.93
N CYS A 117 -18.93 19.23 19.80
CA CYS A 117 -19.72 20.20 19.06
C CYS A 117 -21.18 20.30 19.51
N SER A 118 -21.70 19.35 20.28
CA SER A 118 -23.15 19.27 20.57
C SER A 118 -23.71 20.46 21.37
N ASP A 119 -22.86 21.23 22.07
CA ASP A 119 -23.30 22.28 22.99
C ASP A 119 -23.75 23.59 22.31
N ASP A 120 -23.47 23.76 21.01
CA ASP A 120 -23.78 25.00 20.28
C ASP A 120 -25.28 25.18 19.93
N GLY A 121 -26.14 24.23 20.31
CA GLY A 121 -27.58 24.27 20.04
C GLY A 121 -27.97 24.09 18.56
N ARG A 122 -27.00 23.80 17.67
CA ARG A 122 -27.25 23.43 16.27
C ARG A 122 -27.57 21.93 16.19
N GLU A 123 -28.63 21.60 15.47
CA GLU A 123 -28.95 20.21 15.14
C GLU A 123 -27.90 19.69 14.14
N ARG A 124 -27.17 18.65 14.54
CA ARG A 124 -26.13 18.02 13.72
C ARG A 124 -26.46 16.56 13.52
N SER A 125 -26.16 16.06 12.33
CA SER A 125 -26.38 14.66 11.97
C SER A 125 -25.06 13.97 11.69
N MET A 126 -24.93 12.71 12.14
CA MET A 126 -23.79 11.85 11.83
C MET A 126 -24.28 10.64 11.07
N MET A 127 -23.65 10.36 9.92
CA MET A 127 -23.96 9.20 9.10
C MET A 127 -22.71 8.36 8.85
N TRP A 128 -22.78 7.09 9.24
CA TRP A 128 -21.77 6.09 8.91
C TRP A 128 -22.16 5.37 7.62
N ARG A 129 -21.27 5.36 6.63
CA ARG A 129 -21.44 4.58 5.40
C ARG A 129 -20.26 3.64 5.20
N ILE A 130 -20.57 2.37 4.98
CA ILE A 130 -19.60 1.38 4.52
C ILE A 130 -19.83 1.22 3.02
N VAL A 131 -18.78 1.43 2.25
CA VAL A 131 -18.78 1.42 0.79
C VAL A 131 -17.96 0.21 0.36
N PRO A 132 -18.59 -0.93 0.04
CA PRO A 132 -17.89 -2.17 -0.23
C PRO A 132 -17.10 -2.14 -1.56
N ASN A 133 -17.37 -1.17 -2.43
CA ASN A 133 -16.70 -1.05 -3.72
C ASN A 133 -16.62 0.40 -4.21
N ASN A 134 -15.57 0.73 -4.95
CA ASN A 134 -15.26 2.09 -5.40
C ASN A 134 -16.38 2.72 -6.25
N SER A 135 -17.16 1.93 -6.99
CA SER A 135 -18.26 2.42 -7.84
C SER A 135 -19.37 3.11 -7.04
N ASN A 136 -19.60 2.68 -5.80
CA ASN A 136 -20.66 3.23 -4.96
C ASN A 136 -20.19 4.49 -4.21
N LEU A 137 -18.89 4.79 -4.25
CA LEU A 137 -18.33 5.97 -3.60
C LEU A 137 -18.76 7.24 -4.33
N GLU A 138 -18.74 7.25 -5.67
CA GLU A 138 -19.18 8.40 -6.47
C GLU A 138 -20.63 8.77 -6.16
N THR A 139 -21.53 7.78 -6.19
CA THR A 139 -22.95 8.00 -5.83
C THR A 139 -23.13 8.44 -4.37
N ALA A 140 -22.33 7.90 -3.44
CA ALA A 140 -22.38 8.31 -2.04
C ALA A 140 -21.93 9.76 -1.85
N MET A 141 -21.02 10.24 -2.71
CA MET A 141 -20.50 11.61 -2.66
C MET A 141 -21.37 12.62 -3.41
N GLU A 142 -22.02 12.22 -4.50
CA GLU A 142 -23.02 13.05 -5.19
C GLU A 142 -24.24 13.32 -4.30
N ALA A 143 -24.55 12.40 -3.39
CA ALA A 143 -25.67 12.52 -2.46
C ALA A 143 -25.37 13.39 -1.22
N LEU A 144 -24.18 14.00 -1.11
CA LEU A 144 -23.81 14.83 0.04
C LEU A 144 -24.40 16.25 -0.08
N PRO A 145 -25.19 16.72 0.89
CA PRO A 145 -25.66 18.11 0.92
C PRO A 145 -24.54 19.14 1.11
N GLU A 146 -24.88 20.41 0.84
CA GLU A 146 -23.99 21.56 1.07
C GLU A 146 -23.82 21.80 2.59
N ASN A 147 -22.60 22.10 3.06
CA ASN A 147 -22.19 22.27 4.48
C ASN A 147 -21.78 21.01 5.26
N ASP A 148 -21.18 20.05 4.55
CA ASP A 148 -20.82 18.76 5.11
C ASP A 148 -19.32 18.61 5.37
N LEU A 149 -19.02 17.82 6.41
CA LEU A 149 -17.70 17.27 6.70
C LEU A 149 -17.70 15.81 6.26
N LEU A 150 -16.93 15.48 5.23
CA LEU A 150 -16.75 14.11 4.75
C LEU A 150 -15.38 13.60 5.21
N ILE A 151 -15.38 12.48 5.91
CA ILE A 151 -14.16 11.74 6.27
C ILE A 151 -14.18 10.42 5.50
N LEU A 152 -13.24 10.25 4.58
CA LEU A 152 -13.04 8.98 3.86
C LEU A 152 -11.77 8.33 4.35
N THR A 153 -11.87 7.06 4.74
CA THR A 153 -10.70 6.25 5.04
C THR A 153 -10.77 4.91 4.31
N GLY A 154 -9.61 4.44 3.85
CA GLY A 154 -9.51 3.08 3.33
C GLY A 154 -9.44 2.08 4.48
N THR A 155 -10.10 0.93 4.41
CA THR A 155 -9.72 -0.19 5.29
C THR A 155 -8.64 -1.00 4.59
N PRO A 156 -7.61 -1.47 5.31
CA PRO A 156 -6.73 -2.49 4.75
C PRO A 156 -7.63 -3.65 4.34
N THR A 157 -7.45 -4.16 3.11
CA THR A 157 -8.16 -5.37 2.69
C THR A 157 -7.86 -6.42 3.76
N SER A 158 -8.86 -6.74 4.59
CA SER A 158 -8.73 -7.81 5.57
C SER A 158 -8.16 -8.97 4.79
N PRO A 159 -6.97 -9.50 5.16
CA PRO A 159 -6.24 -10.44 4.33
C PRO A 159 -7.17 -11.63 4.14
N SER A 160 -7.89 -11.64 3.01
CA SER A 160 -9.10 -12.42 2.71
C SER A 160 -8.94 -13.73 3.40
N LYS A 161 -9.54 -13.87 4.61
CA LYS A 161 -9.15 -14.83 5.67
C LYS A 161 -8.27 -15.86 5.01
N ARG A 162 -6.94 -15.61 4.92
CA ARG A 162 -6.07 -16.63 4.34
C ARG A 162 -6.44 -17.77 5.26
N GLN A 163 -7.15 -18.76 4.74
CA GLN A 163 -7.54 -19.90 5.54
C GLN A 163 -6.18 -20.35 6.00
N GLU A 164 -5.82 -19.98 7.23
CA GLU A 164 -4.97 -20.78 8.05
C GLU A 164 -5.76 -22.06 8.03
N TYR A 165 -5.43 -22.90 7.04
CA TYR A 165 -5.76 -24.30 7.04
C TYR A 165 -5.54 -24.64 8.49
N PRO A 166 -6.61 -24.97 9.24
CA PRO A 166 -6.45 -25.27 10.64
C PRO A 166 -5.29 -26.25 10.65
N PHE A 167 -4.16 -25.82 11.24
CA PHE A 167 -3.05 -26.73 11.43
C PHE A 167 -3.72 -27.96 12.03
N PRO A 168 -3.56 -29.17 11.47
CA PRO A 168 -4.26 -30.33 11.96
C PRO A 168 -3.96 -30.40 13.46
N SER A 169 -4.94 -29.98 14.25
CA SER A 169 -4.85 -30.04 15.70
C SER A 169 -4.59 -31.52 15.96
N PRO A 170 -3.52 -31.88 16.70
CA PRO A 170 -3.28 -33.28 17.02
C PRO A 170 -4.58 -33.82 17.59
N SER A 171 -5.13 -34.85 16.94
CA SER A 171 -6.42 -35.43 17.31
C SER A 171 -6.42 -35.63 18.83
N PRO A 172 -7.41 -35.07 19.56
CA PRO A 172 -7.50 -35.30 20.99
C PRO A 172 -7.57 -36.81 21.20
N SER A 173 -6.62 -37.34 21.97
CA SER A 173 -6.64 -38.74 22.36
C SER A 173 -7.98 -39.04 23.03
N PRO A 174 -8.62 -40.18 22.71
CA PRO A 174 -9.95 -40.49 23.21
C PRO A 174 -9.93 -40.51 24.75
N SER A 175 -10.60 -39.52 25.34
CA SER A 175 -10.95 -39.57 26.75
C SER A 175 -12.11 -40.53 26.94
N PRO A 176 -12.16 -41.28 28.05
CA PRO A 176 -13.24 -42.22 28.33
C PRO A 176 -14.58 -41.46 28.48
N SER A 177 -15.58 -41.93 27.73
CA SER A 177 -16.95 -41.39 27.69
C SER A 177 -17.59 -41.36 29.08
N PRO A 178 -18.12 -40.21 29.52
CA PRO A 178 -19.18 -40.17 30.53
C PRO A 178 -20.50 -40.64 29.91
N ASP A 179 -21.29 -41.34 30.72
CA ASP A 179 -22.58 -41.93 30.36
C ASP A 179 -23.53 -40.96 29.64
N ASP A 180 -24.12 -41.50 28.59
CA ASP A 180 -25.00 -40.90 27.58
C ASP A 180 -26.35 -40.48 28.21
N PRO A 181 -26.67 -39.18 28.32
CA PRO A 181 -28.02 -38.76 28.66
C PRO A 181 -28.93 -38.94 27.44
N GLU A 182 -30.13 -39.49 27.69
CA GLU A 182 -31.14 -39.83 26.69
C GLU A 182 -31.43 -38.70 25.69
N ASP A 183 -31.40 -39.09 24.42
CA ASP A 183 -31.59 -38.28 23.22
C ASP A 183 -33.01 -37.65 23.21
N PRO A 184 -33.16 -36.32 23.28
CA PRO A 184 -34.47 -35.69 23.12
C PRO A 184 -34.95 -35.86 21.67
N GLU A 185 -36.22 -36.25 21.53
CA GLU A 185 -36.87 -36.51 20.25
C GLU A 185 -36.67 -35.37 19.24
N ASP A 186 -36.28 -35.76 18.03
CA ASP A 186 -35.96 -34.93 16.88
C ASP A 186 -37.19 -34.06 16.49
N PRO A 187 -37.11 -32.73 16.54
CA PRO A 187 -38.22 -31.88 16.12
C PRO A 187 -38.48 -32.05 14.61
N GLU A 188 -39.77 -32.16 14.26
CA GLU A 188 -40.21 -32.34 12.88
C GLU A 188 -39.66 -31.25 11.94
N ASP A 189 -39.13 -31.71 10.80
CA ASP A 189 -38.48 -30.92 9.76
C ASP A 189 -39.49 -29.92 9.16
N PRO A 190 -39.28 -28.60 9.28
CA PRO A 190 -40.18 -27.62 8.71
C PRO A 190 -40.18 -27.73 7.18
N GLU A 191 -41.37 -27.77 6.58
CA GLU A 191 -41.56 -27.87 5.13
C GLU A 191 -40.79 -26.76 4.39
N ASP A 192 -40.09 -27.19 3.33
CA ASP A 192 -39.21 -26.40 2.49
C ASP A 192 -40.02 -25.26 1.81
N PRO A 193 -39.69 -23.98 2.03
CA PRO A 193 -40.43 -22.88 1.42
C PRO A 193 -40.26 -22.89 -0.11
N GLU A 194 -41.38 -22.72 -0.82
CA GLU A 194 -41.41 -22.65 -2.29
C GLU A 194 -40.46 -21.56 -2.83
N ASP A 195 -39.69 -21.95 -3.84
CA ASP A 195 -38.64 -21.15 -4.50
C ASP A 195 -39.26 -19.91 -5.19
N PRO A 196 -38.90 -18.67 -4.78
CA PRO A 196 -39.46 -17.48 -5.38
C PRO A 196 -39.00 -17.34 -6.83
N GLU A 197 -39.95 -17.07 -7.74
CA GLU A 197 -39.71 -16.87 -9.16
C GLU A 197 -38.63 -15.80 -9.44
N ASP A 198 -37.73 -16.15 -10.35
CA ASP A 198 -36.53 -15.41 -10.76
C ASP A 198 -36.90 -14.03 -11.35
N PRO A 199 -36.48 -12.91 -10.75
CA PRO A 199 -36.83 -11.58 -11.25
C PRO A 199 -36.11 -11.30 -12.58
N ASP A 200 -36.88 -10.86 -13.58
CA ASP A 200 -36.43 -10.47 -14.92
C ASP A 200 -35.11 -9.69 -14.91
N VAL A 201 -34.07 -10.28 -15.50
CA VAL A 201 -32.74 -9.71 -15.67
C VAL A 201 -32.81 -8.41 -16.49
N PRO A 202 -32.43 -7.25 -15.93
CA PRO A 202 -32.40 -6.00 -16.67
C PRO A 202 -31.37 -6.09 -17.81
N GLN A 203 -31.81 -5.84 -19.04
CA GLN A 203 -30.95 -5.78 -20.22
C GLN A 203 -29.84 -4.75 -20.02
N ARG A 204 -28.61 -5.24 -20.02
CA ARG A 204 -27.37 -4.47 -19.91
C ARG A 204 -27.27 -3.47 -21.08
N PRO A 205 -27.20 -2.16 -20.85
CA PRO A 205 -27.01 -1.19 -21.93
C PRO A 205 -25.67 -1.43 -22.64
N SER A 206 -25.73 -1.44 -23.96
CA SER A 206 -24.59 -1.58 -24.87
C SER A 206 -23.57 -0.47 -24.62
N PRO A 207 -22.26 -0.76 -24.54
CA PRO A 207 -21.24 0.26 -24.38
C PRO A 207 -21.14 1.10 -25.67
N GLU A 208 -21.51 2.38 -25.59
CA GLU A 208 -21.19 3.35 -26.62
C GLU A 208 -19.66 3.57 -26.70
N PRO A 209 -19.08 3.66 -27.91
CA PRO A 209 -17.67 3.99 -28.10
C PRO A 209 -17.40 5.43 -27.65
N GLY A 210 -16.64 5.58 -26.56
CA GLY A 210 -16.31 6.86 -25.96
C GLY A 210 -15.55 7.80 -26.91
N GLU A 211 -16.04 9.04 -26.99
CA GLU A 211 -15.33 10.18 -27.53
C GLU A 211 -14.08 10.52 -26.69
N PRO A 212 -12.96 10.93 -27.33
CA PRO A 212 -11.76 11.36 -26.63
C PRO A 212 -11.97 12.72 -25.96
N SER A 213 -12.07 12.74 -24.63
CA SER A 213 -12.07 13.97 -23.83
C SER A 213 -10.69 14.63 -23.81
N ASP A 214 -10.45 15.53 -24.76
CA ASP A 214 -9.34 16.49 -24.73
C ASP A 214 -9.56 17.51 -23.60
N THR A 215 -9.05 17.20 -22.42
CA THR A 215 -9.01 18.17 -21.32
C THR A 215 -7.71 19.00 -21.44
N PRO A 216 -7.77 20.32 -21.65
CA PRO A 216 -6.59 21.15 -21.83
C PRO A 216 -5.80 21.28 -20.52
N VAL A 217 -4.61 20.69 -20.50
CA VAL A 217 -3.66 20.74 -19.38
C VAL A 217 -3.19 22.18 -19.16
N PRO A 218 -3.36 22.75 -17.95
CA PRO A 218 -2.98 24.14 -17.66
C PRO A 218 -1.47 24.35 -17.83
N SER A 219 -1.11 25.38 -18.59
CA SER A 219 0.25 25.54 -19.16
C SER A 219 1.35 26.06 -18.22
N ASN A 220 1.00 26.37 -16.97
CA ASN A 220 1.86 27.16 -16.09
C ASN A 220 2.46 26.38 -14.91
N ALA A 221 2.39 25.04 -14.92
CA ALA A 221 3.08 24.23 -13.92
C ALA A 221 4.60 24.20 -14.20
N PRO A 222 5.46 24.24 -13.16
CA PRO A 222 6.91 24.20 -13.32
C PRO A 222 7.33 22.97 -14.15
N LEU A 223 8.26 23.14 -15.09
CA LEU A 223 8.66 22.11 -16.07
C LEU A 223 9.02 20.75 -15.45
N LEU A 224 9.49 20.73 -14.20
CA LEU A 224 9.79 19.49 -13.45
C LEU A 224 8.54 18.66 -13.09
N GLN A 225 7.34 19.25 -13.05
CA GLN A 225 6.07 18.52 -12.88
C GLN A 225 5.55 17.91 -14.19
N ARG A 226 5.87 18.51 -15.33
CA ARG A 226 5.54 17.94 -16.66
C ARG A 226 6.48 16.81 -17.06
N ALA A 227 7.72 16.90 -16.60
CA ALA A 227 8.79 15.94 -16.82
C ALA A 227 8.75 14.86 -15.73
N GLN A 228 7.76 13.97 -15.77
CA GLN A 228 7.67 12.77 -14.92
C GLN A 228 8.78 11.72 -15.24
N PHE A 229 9.94 12.16 -15.73
CA PHE A 229 11.07 11.31 -16.10
C PHE A 229 11.74 10.63 -14.90
N PHE A 230 11.54 11.18 -13.70
CA PHE A 230 12.03 10.61 -12.45
C PHE A 230 10.92 9.86 -11.73
N THR A 231 10.40 8.82 -12.37
CA THR A 231 9.57 7.85 -11.65
C THR A 231 10.43 7.14 -10.60
N ALA A 232 9.83 6.82 -9.46
CA ALA A 232 10.47 6.02 -8.41
C ALA A 232 11.27 4.81 -8.96
N PRO A 233 10.74 3.99 -9.91
CA PRO A 233 11.50 2.87 -10.47
C PRO A 233 12.76 3.30 -11.23
N ILE A 234 12.74 4.44 -11.93
CA ILE A 234 13.92 4.95 -12.66
C ILE A 234 15.00 5.40 -11.67
N ILE A 235 14.63 6.10 -10.59
CA ILE A 235 15.58 6.49 -9.55
C ILE A 235 16.18 5.25 -8.89
N THR A 236 15.34 4.28 -8.51
CA THR A 236 15.84 3.04 -7.90
C THR A 236 16.73 2.25 -8.86
N GLY A 237 16.38 2.22 -10.15
CA GLY A 237 17.19 1.58 -11.19
C GLY A 237 18.55 2.23 -11.30
N LEU A 238 18.60 3.57 -11.39
CA LEU A 238 19.85 4.32 -11.41
C LEU A 238 20.69 4.08 -10.15
N LEU A 239 20.08 4.09 -8.97
CA LEU A 239 20.79 3.86 -7.71
C LEU A 239 21.39 2.45 -7.67
N VAL A 240 20.64 1.42 -8.07
CA VAL A 240 21.14 0.04 -8.15
C VAL A 240 22.24 -0.10 -9.20
N THR A 241 22.08 0.48 -10.40
CA THR A 241 23.10 0.41 -11.45
C THR A 241 24.39 1.09 -11.03
N PHE A 242 24.32 2.34 -10.52
CA PHE A 242 25.52 3.12 -10.20
C PHE A 242 26.20 2.70 -8.90
N LEU A 243 25.44 2.31 -7.86
CA LEU A 243 26.02 1.96 -6.56
C LEU A 243 26.30 0.48 -6.38
N VAL A 244 25.62 -0.41 -7.11
CA VAL A 244 25.84 -1.85 -6.99
C VAL A 244 26.57 -2.38 -8.23
N PHE A 245 26.01 -2.24 -9.42
CA PHE A 245 26.58 -2.90 -10.61
C PHE A 245 27.94 -2.32 -11.03
N ILE A 246 28.11 -1.00 -11.08
CA ILE A 246 29.38 -0.39 -11.51
C ILE A 246 30.56 -0.78 -10.59
N PRO A 247 30.47 -0.73 -9.25
CA PRO A 247 31.55 -1.19 -8.38
C PRO A 247 31.90 -2.66 -8.55
N PHE A 248 30.90 -3.54 -8.67
CA PHE A 248 31.13 -4.97 -8.92
C PHE A 248 31.84 -5.21 -10.26
N LEU A 249 31.39 -4.54 -11.31
CA LEU A 249 32.03 -4.60 -12.64
C LEU A 249 33.48 -4.10 -12.57
N TYR A 250 33.71 -2.96 -11.92
CA TYR A 250 35.05 -2.39 -11.75
C TYR A 250 36.01 -3.33 -11.01
N LEU A 251 35.52 -3.97 -9.94
CA LEU A 251 36.30 -4.96 -9.17
C LEU A 251 36.61 -6.18 -10.03
N GLY A 252 35.65 -6.68 -10.81
CA GLY A 252 35.84 -7.78 -11.76
C GLY A 252 36.89 -7.48 -12.83
N ILE A 253 36.85 -6.28 -13.43
CA ILE A 253 37.84 -5.84 -14.42
C ILE A 253 39.23 -5.74 -13.76
N THR A 254 39.32 -5.16 -12.56
CA THR A 254 40.59 -5.03 -11.84
C THR A 254 41.18 -6.41 -11.51
N ALA A 255 40.35 -7.38 -11.13
CA ALA A 255 40.78 -8.75 -10.87
C ALA A 255 41.30 -9.46 -12.14
N LEU A 256 40.64 -9.25 -13.29
CA LEU A 256 41.10 -9.79 -14.58
C LEU A 256 42.43 -9.20 -15.02
N VAL A 257 42.63 -7.89 -14.84
CA VAL A 257 43.90 -7.21 -15.16
C VAL A 257 45.04 -7.67 -14.26
N SER A 258 44.73 -8.14 -13.04
CA SER A 258 45.74 -8.62 -12.08
C SER A 258 46.28 -10.02 -12.39
N ILE A 259 45.75 -10.72 -13.39
CA ILE A 259 46.29 -12.03 -13.80
C ILE A 259 47.56 -11.78 -14.62
N GLU A 260 48.68 -11.68 -13.92
CA GLU A 260 49.99 -11.75 -14.56
C GLU A 260 50.16 -13.17 -15.11
N VAL A 261 50.18 -13.30 -16.44
CA VAL A 261 50.59 -14.55 -17.08
C VAL A 261 52.07 -14.71 -16.74
N PRO A 262 52.47 -15.76 -16.01
CA PRO A 262 53.87 -15.99 -15.70
C PRO A 262 54.62 -16.02 -17.03
N PRO A 263 55.71 -15.26 -17.20
CA PRO A 263 56.46 -15.23 -18.43
C PRO A 263 57.00 -16.63 -18.70
N ARG A 264 56.23 -17.42 -19.45
CA ARG A 264 56.61 -18.79 -19.82
C ARG A 264 57.77 -18.66 -20.78
N MET A 265 58.97 -18.95 -20.27
CA MET A 265 59.93 -19.94 -20.79
C MET A 265 59.91 -20.22 -22.32
N LEU A 266 59.79 -19.17 -23.15
CA LEU A 266 59.85 -19.25 -24.61
C LEU A 266 61.27 -19.51 -25.15
N GLU A 267 62.26 -19.72 -24.26
CA GLU A 267 63.68 -19.86 -24.66
C GLU A 267 64.28 -21.26 -24.50
N ILE A 268 63.56 -22.27 -23.99
CA ILE A 268 64.09 -23.66 -23.87
C ILE A 268 63.93 -24.45 -25.18
N GLY A 269 64.33 -23.83 -26.29
CA GLY A 269 64.32 -24.44 -27.63
C GLY A 269 65.66 -24.42 -28.36
N LYS A 270 66.76 -23.91 -27.76
CA LYS A 270 68.03 -23.66 -28.49
C LYS A 270 69.32 -24.19 -27.86
N SER A 271 69.30 -25.20 -27.00
CA SER A 271 70.55 -25.80 -26.48
C SER A 271 70.66 -27.32 -26.62
N LEU A 272 70.19 -27.88 -27.73
CA LEU A 272 70.65 -29.19 -28.21
C LEU A 272 71.57 -28.98 -29.43
N VAL A 273 72.72 -28.34 -29.21
CA VAL A 273 73.88 -28.55 -30.08
C VAL A 273 74.62 -29.75 -29.48
N VAL A 274 74.25 -30.94 -29.97
CA VAL A 274 75.03 -32.17 -29.80
C VAL A 274 76.32 -31.98 -30.60
N THR A 275 77.38 -31.52 -29.95
CA THR A 275 78.74 -31.69 -30.47
C THR A 275 79.08 -33.17 -30.38
N LYS A 276 78.84 -33.85 -31.50
CA LYS A 276 79.35 -35.18 -31.82
C LYS A 276 80.86 -35.05 -32.10
N ASP A 277 81.67 -34.96 -31.05
CA ASP A 277 83.09 -35.32 -31.12
C ASP A 277 83.16 -36.85 -31.07
N ARG A 278 83.27 -37.53 -32.23
CA ARG A 278 84.52 -38.10 -32.75
C ARG A 278 85.34 -38.72 -31.62
N LYS A 279 85.20 -40.02 -31.37
CA LYS A 279 85.87 -41.09 -32.13
C LYS A 279 87.33 -40.71 -32.40
N ASP A 280 88.19 -41.05 -31.45
CA ASP A 280 89.47 -41.76 -31.65
C ASP A 280 90.30 -41.68 -30.35
N GLN A 281 90.20 -42.72 -29.51
CA GLN A 281 91.32 -43.31 -28.76
C GLN A 281 90.89 -44.62 -28.12
#